data_AF-A0AAP2UWG5-F1
#
_entry.id   AF-A0AAP2UWG5-F1
#
_cell.length_a   1.000
_cell.length_b   1.000
_cell.length_c   1.000
_cell.angle_alpha   90.00
_cell.angle_beta   90.00
_cell.angle_gamma   90.00
#
_symmetry.space_group_name_H-M   'P 1'
#
loop_
_entity.id
_entity.type
_entity.pdbx_description
1 polymer ?
#
loop_
_entity_poly.entity_id
_entity_poly.type
_entity_poly.pdbx_seq_one_letter_code
_entity_poly.pdbx_strand_id
1 'polypeptide(L)'
;RVRRPRLREHPERPLTHLRGILPVHRVPSLLEERNESQADSVDRALEVWTCLGGTLSYYEESADGQDDLEVVSEIVAPTEVIETSPGAQVSPLSLSDPDNYWCEQGTICTSRQSSYISKTKGNVAWGNTQGVSGSFDIVIYSNLNGRSSRGQVKIFRDLGASLKFTNLAIECVHAGNAFGCGSKFADKEDGIVSVSSSWLGPVVQGNKLTQQGTYNDKVTGRVTPTGAPVLPLPTLSGLAFKCPSGTGNCTFP
;
A
#
# COMPACT_ATOMS: atom_id res chain seq x y z
N ARG A 1 0.03 -44.30 -51.56
CA ARG A 1 -0.26 -44.54 -50.12
C ARG A 1 0.30 -43.36 -49.32
N VAL A 2 -0.55 -42.42 -48.91
CA VAL A 2 -0.16 -41.25 -48.10
C VAL A 2 -0.03 -41.69 -46.64
N ARG A 3 1.14 -41.50 -46.02
CA ARG A 3 1.34 -41.74 -44.58
C ARG A 3 0.92 -40.48 -43.80
N ARG A 4 -0.11 -40.60 -42.96
CA ARG A 4 -0.50 -39.57 -41.98
C ARG A 4 0.53 -39.48 -40.84
N PRO A 5 0.80 -38.30 -40.27
CA PRO A 5 1.59 -38.19 -39.04
C PRO A 5 0.76 -38.63 -37.84
N ARG A 6 1.37 -39.46 -36.97
CA ARG A 6 0.82 -39.83 -35.66
C ARG A 6 1.01 -38.66 -34.69
N LEU A 7 -0.09 -38.18 -34.12
CA LEU A 7 -0.13 -37.31 -32.95
C LEU A 7 0.56 -38.06 -31.80
N ARG A 8 1.60 -37.49 -31.19
CA ARG A 8 2.11 -37.93 -29.89
C ARG A 8 1.31 -37.20 -28.83
N GLU A 9 0.46 -37.93 -28.12
CA GLU A 9 -0.19 -37.47 -26.90
C GLU A 9 0.90 -37.25 -25.83
N HIS A 10 1.01 -36.01 -25.35
CA HIS A 10 1.72 -35.70 -24.12
C HIS A 10 0.79 -36.05 -22.94
N PRO A 11 1.30 -36.66 -21.86
CA PRO A 11 0.49 -36.91 -20.68
C PRO A 11 0.03 -35.58 -20.11
N GLU A 12 -1.28 -35.43 -20.01
CA GLU A 12 -1.99 -34.33 -19.38
C GLU A 12 -1.40 -34.10 -17.99
N ARG A 13 -0.71 -32.97 -17.81
CA ARG A 13 -0.50 -32.42 -16.47
C ARG A 13 -1.86 -31.90 -16.01
N PRO A 14 -2.38 -32.32 -14.86
CA PRO A 14 -3.62 -31.77 -14.34
C PRO A 14 -3.39 -30.27 -14.07
N LEU A 15 -4.09 -29.43 -14.84
CA LEU A 15 -4.27 -28.01 -14.58
C LEU A 15 -5.05 -27.84 -13.29
N THR A 16 -4.35 -27.89 -12.15
CA THR A 16 -4.84 -27.40 -10.87
C THR A 16 -4.45 -25.92 -10.74
N HIS A 17 -4.92 -25.11 -11.69
CA HIS A 17 -5.03 -23.67 -11.51
C HIS A 17 -6.46 -23.37 -11.07
N LEU A 18 -6.61 -22.61 -9.97
CA LEU A 18 -7.80 -21.89 -9.49
C LEU A 18 -8.08 -22.15 -8.00
N ARG A 19 -7.18 -21.77 -7.09
CA ARG A 19 -7.50 -21.46 -5.69
C ARG A 19 -6.46 -20.46 -5.12
N GLY A 20 -6.91 -19.37 -4.49
CA GLY A 20 -6.07 -18.33 -3.88
C GLY A 20 -6.70 -16.94 -4.07
N ILE A 21 -7.83 -16.61 -3.45
CA ILE A 21 -8.08 -16.24 -2.03
C ILE A 21 -7.47 -14.88 -1.64
N LEU A 22 -8.24 -13.80 -1.84
CA LEU A 22 -8.13 -12.52 -1.09
C LEU A 22 -8.95 -12.67 0.21
N PRO A 23 -8.43 -12.37 1.41
CA PRO A 23 -9.24 -12.48 2.62
C PRO A 23 -10.37 -11.44 2.60
N VAL A 24 -11.58 -11.89 2.30
CA VAL A 24 -12.81 -11.15 2.60
C VAL A 24 -13.17 -11.49 4.04
N HIS A 25 -12.80 -10.63 4.98
CA HIS A 25 -13.27 -10.75 6.35
C HIS A 25 -14.73 -10.33 6.43
N ARG A 26 -15.61 -11.32 6.63
CA ARG A 26 -16.88 -11.10 7.32
C ARG A 26 -16.54 -11.18 8.80
N VAL A 27 -16.73 -10.08 9.55
CA VAL A 27 -16.54 -10.05 11.00
C VAL A 27 -17.50 -11.07 11.62
N PRO A 28 -17.03 -12.16 12.27
CA PRO A 28 -17.91 -13.00 13.06
C PRO A 28 -18.33 -12.20 14.28
N SER A 29 -19.63 -12.15 14.54
CA SER A 29 -20.19 -11.68 15.80
C SER A 29 -19.60 -12.49 16.95
N LEU A 30 -18.55 -11.99 17.59
CA LEU A 30 -18.04 -12.48 18.87
C LEU A 30 -18.90 -11.89 19.99
N LEU A 31 -20.15 -12.33 20.04
CA LEU A 31 -20.93 -12.33 21.28
C LEU A 31 -20.51 -13.58 22.06
N GLU A 32 -19.48 -13.44 22.91
CA GLU A 32 -19.46 -14.10 24.20
C GLU A 32 -18.39 -13.46 25.11
N GLU A 33 -18.90 -12.67 26.05
CA GLU A 33 -18.32 -12.29 27.34
C GLU A 33 -16.97 -11.53 27.32
N ARG A 34 -16.99 -10.29 26.83
CA ARG A 34 -16.10 -9.23 27.34
C ARG A 34 -16.89 -7.96 27.66
N ASN A 35 -16.64 -7.44 28.86
CA ASN A 35 -17.19 -6.21 29.47
C ASN A 35 -17.94 -5.27 28.51
N GLU A 36 -19.22 -5.06 28.81
CA GLU A 36 -20.22 -4.30 28.06
C GLU A 36 -19.84 -2.84 27.70
N SER A 37 -18.73 -2.30 28.22
CA SER A 37 -18.25 -0.95 27.87
C SER A 37 -17.26 -0.90 26.70
N GLN A 38 -16.81 -2.04 26.18
CA GLN A 38 -15.77 -2.10 25.14
C GLN A 38 -16.28 -2.58 23.76
N ALA A 39 -17.47 -3.18 23.71
CA ALA A 39 -18.09 -3.64 22.46
C ALA A 39 -18.67 -2.47 21.64
N ASP A 40 -19.23 -1.46 22.32
CA ASP A 40 -19.86 -0.30 21.68
C ASP A 40 -18.86 0.63 20.95
N SER A 41 -17.58 0.63 21.34
CA SER A 41 -16.55 1.47 20.71
C SER A 41 -16.04 0.90 19.39
N VAL A 42 -16.02 -0.43 19.24
CA VAL A 42 -15.51 -1.08 18.02
C VAL A 42 -16.54 -1.04 16.88
N ASP A 43 -17.84 -1.08 17.20
CA ASP A 43 -18.92 -1.08 16.20
C ASP A 43 -19.11 0.30 15.54
N ARG A 44 -18.77 1.40 16.22
CA ARG A 44 -18.81 2.76 15.65
C ARG A 44 -17.57 3.12 14.81
N ALA A 45 -16.43 2.52 15.12
CA ALA A 45 -15.13 2.84 14.52
C ALA A 45 -14.95 2.39 13.06
N LEU A 46 -15.77 1.46 12.55
CA LEU A 46 -15.59 0.87 11.22
C LEU A 46 -16.47 1.47 10.12
N GLU A 47 -17.09 2.64 10.35
CA GLU A 47 -17.94 3.30 9.34
C GLU A 47 -17.21 3.50 8.02
N VAL A 48 -15.91 3.82 8.06
CA VAL A 48 -15.02 3.78 6.90
C VAL A 48 -13.59 3.46 7.30
N TRP A 49 -12.88 2.74 6.44
CA TRP A 49 -11.53 2.28 6.74
C TRP A 49 -10.67 2.13 5.48
N THR A 50 -9.36 2.15 5.69
CA THR A 50 -8.34 1.71 4.73
C THR A 50 -7.48 0.62 5.35
N CYS A 51 -6.98 -0.30 4.53
CA CYS A 51 -6.13 -1.40 4.96
C CYS A 51 -4.93 -1.54 4.05
N LEU A 52 -3.73 -1.62 4.64
CA LEU A 52 -2.47 -1.85 3.96
C LEU A 52 -1.58 -2.74 4.83
N GLY A 53 -1.03 -3.81 4.26
CA GLY A 53 -0.05 -4.63 5.01
C GLY A 53 -0.62 -5.34 6.25
N GLY A 54 -1.94 -5.51 6.36
CA GLY A 54 -2.60 -6.01 7.57
C GLY A 54 -2.81 -4.95 8.66
N THR A 55 -2.41 -3.70 8.41
CA THR A 55 -2.70 -2.55 9.27
C THR A 55 -3.99 -1.89 8.80
N LEU A 56 -4.94 -1.70 9.73
CA LEU A 56 -6.18 -0.99 9.49
C LEU A 56 -6.03 0.47 9.97
N SER A 57 -6.47 1.41 9.14
CA SER A 57 -6.48 2.84 9.45
C SER A 57 -7.89 3.40 9.26
N TYR A 58 -8.41 4.06 10.28
CA TYR A 58 -9.73 4.70 10.31
C TYR A 58 -9.67 5.95 11.19
N TYR A 59 -10.69 6.80 11.08
CA TYR A 59 -10.87 7.94 11.97
C TYR A 59 -11.83 7.53 13.09
N GLU A 60 -11.48 7.84 14.34
CA GLU A 60 -12.44 7.84 15.44
C GLU A 60 -12.95 9.27 15.67
N GLU A 61 -14.27 9.45 15.72
CA GLU A 61 -14.85 10.69 16.22
C GLU A 61 -14.50 10.83 17.71
N SER A 62 -13.80 11.90 18.07
CA SER A 62 -13.55 12.22 19.47
C SER A 62 -14.87 12.58 20.17
N ALA A 63 -15.04 12.16 21.43
CA ALA A 63 -16.22 12.49 22.25
C ALA A 63 -16.49 14.00 22.38
N ASP A 64 -15.51 14.83 22.06
CA ASP A 64 -15.56 16.29 22.11
C ASP A 64 -15.91 16.96 20.77
N GLY A 65 -16.26 16.16 19.73
CA GLY A 65 -16.65 16.68 18.40
C GLY A 65 -15.49 17.26 17.59
N GLN A 66 -14.26 16.88 17.94
CA GLN A 66 -13.05 17.30 17.25
C GLN A 66 -12.46 16.10 16.49
N ASP A 67 -12.78 16.03 15.20
CA ASP A 67 -12.31 15.00 14.26
C ASP A 67 -10.80 15.11 14.04
N ASP A 68 -9.97 14.40 14.80
CA ASP A 68 -8.52 14.44 14.53
C ASP A 68 -7.70 13.21 14.97
N LEU A 69 -8.33 12.08 15.33
CA LEU A 69 -7.59 10.87 15.71
C LEU A 69 -7.62 9.81 14.59
N GLU A 70 -6.50 9.73 13.86
CA GLU A 70 -6.16 8.55 13.06
C GLU A 70 -5.75 7.44 14.04
N VAL A 71 -6.58 6.40 14.15
CA VAL A 71 -6.22 5.20 14.90
C VAL A 71 -5.65 4.19 13.92
N VAL A 72 -4.37 3.87 14.13
CA VAL A 72 -3.67 2.80 13.41
C VAL A 72 -3.73 1.56 14.29
N SER A 73 -4.59 0.60 13.96
CA SER A 73 -4.63 -0.69 14.64
C SER A 73 -3.92 -1.75 13.81
N GLU A 74 -2.92 -2.40 14.41
CA GLU A 74 -2.38 -3.64 13.88
C GLU A 74 -3.35 -4.75 14.27
N ILE A 75 -4.26 -5.11 13.36
CA ILE A 75 -5.13 -6.25 13.59
C ILE A 75 -4.29 -7.49 13.32
N VAL A 76 -3.80 -8.11 14.39
CA VAL A 76 -3.25 -9.48 14.31
C VAL A 76 -4.41 -10.39 13.90
N ALA A 77 -4.48 -10.71 12.61
CA ALA A 77 -5.51 -11.59 12.09
C ALA A 77 -5.46 -12.93 12.84
N PRO A 78 -6.58 -13.42 13.41
CA PRO A 78 -6.65 -14.79 13.89
C PRO A 78 -6.42 -15.73 12.70
N THR A 79 -5.55 -16.72 12.89
CA THR A 79 -5.19 -17.73 11.89
C THR A 79 -6.36 -18.70 11.67
N GLU A 80 -7.44 -18.26 11.01
CA GLU A 80 -8.47 -19.16 10.50
C GLU A 80 -8.63 -19.00 9.00
N VAL A 81 -8.42 -20.11 8.29
CA VAL A 81 -8.47 -20.23 6.83
C VAL A 81 -9.95 -20.27 6.42
N ILE A 82 -10.49 -19.15 5.96
CA ILE A 82 -11.83 -19.09 5.36
C ILE A 82 -11.69 -19.20 3.83
N GLU A 83 -12.35 -20.21 3.23
CA GLU A 83 -12.45 -20.37 1.78
C GLU A 83 -13.16 -19.17 1.12
N THR A 84 -12.54 -18.59 0.10
CA THR A 84 -13.04 -17.39 -0.59
C THR A 84 -13.92 -17.68 -1.79
N SER A 85 -14.89 -16.77 -1.98
CA SER A 85 -15.66 -16.59 -3.21
C SER A 85 -14.77 -16.10 -4.39
N PRO A 86 -15.03 -16.51 -5.63
CA PRO A 86 -14.19 -16.18 -6.79
C PRO A 86 -14.52 -14.79 -7.35
N GLY A 87 -13.52 -13.91 -7.52
CA GLY A 87 -13.72 -12.73 -8.37
C GLY A 87 -12.81 -11.51 -8.16
N ALA A 88 -11.49 -11.67 -8.27
CA ALA A 88 -10.64 -10.58 -8.76
C ALA A 88 -9.90 -11.11 -9.99
N GLN A 89 -10.36 -10.72 -11.18
CA GLN A 89 -9.71 -11.07 -12.43
C GLN A 89 -8.37 -10.34 -12.48
N VAL A 90 -7.27 -11.09 -12.46
CA VAL A 90 -5.93 -10.57 -12.75
C VAL A 90 -5.99 -9.98 -14.16
N SER A 91 -5.86 -8.66 -14.28
CA SER A 91 -5.75 -8.02 -15.59
C SER A 91 -4.55 -8.63 -16.34
N PRO A 92 -4.67 -8.95 -17.64
CA PRO A 92 -3.57 -9.52 -18.40
C PRO A 92 -2.35 -8.59 -18.32
N LEU A 93 -1.16 -9.17 -18.09
CA LEU A 93 0.14 -8.48 -18.10
C LEU A 93 0.23 -7.52 -19.28
N SER A 94 0.12 -6.21 -19.01
CA SER A 94 0.46 -5.18 -19.98
C SER A 94 1.92 -4.82 -19.79
N LEU A 95 2.73 -5.08 -20.82
CA LEU A 95 4.12 -4.62 -20.88
C LEU A 95 4.26 -3.09 -20.86
N SER A 96 3.16 -2.34 -21.00
CA SER A 96 3.17 -0.88 -20.94
C SER A 96 3.36 -0.33 -19.53
N ASP A 97 2.99 -1.10 -18.49
CA ASP A 97 3.10 -0.64 -17.11
C ASP A 97 3.43 -1.79 -16.14
N PRO A 98 4.70 -2.21 -16.05
CA PRO A 98 5.10 -3.38 -15.26
C PRO A 98 4.85 -3.22 -13.76
N ASP A 99 4.59 -2.00 -13.28
CA ASP A 99 4.34 -1.75 -11.86
C ASP A 99 2.91 -2.13 -11.43
N ASN A 100 1.98 -2.28 -12.38
CA ASN A 100 0.59 -2.69 -12.13
C ASN A 100 0.39 -4.22 -12.05
N TYR A 101 1.45 -5.03 -12.16
CA TYR A 101 1.31 -6.50 -12.27
C TYR A 101 2.24 -7.30 -11.35
N TRP A 102 3.11 -6.64 -10.61
CA TRP A 102 3.96 -7.29 -9.62
C TRP A 102 3.39 -7.01 -8.23
N CYS A 103 3.62 -7.92 -7.28
CA CYS A 103 3.03 -7.84 -5.94
C CYS A 103 1.51 -8.07 -5.86
N GLU A 104 0.83 -8.57 -6.90
CA GLU A 104 -0.64 -8.76 -6.86
C GLU A 104 -1.14 -9.73 -5.77
N GLN A 105 -0.27 -10.64 -5.29
CA GLN A 105 -0.59 -11.60 -4.23
C GLN A 105 0.01 -11.21 -2.87
N GLY A 106 0.82 -10.17 -2.83
CA GLY A 106 1.37 -9.61 -1.59
C GLY A 106 0.50 -8.48 -1.07
N THR A 107 0.73 -8.05 0.18
CA THR A 107 0.13 -6.81 0.71
C THR A 107 1.09 -5.64 0.53
N ILE A 108 2.38 -5.85 0.81
CA ILE A 108 3.48 -4.94 0.54
C ILE A 108 4.64 -5.74 -0.03
N CYS A 109 5.20 -5.34 -1.17
CA CYS A 109 6.40 -5.95 -1.72
C CYS A 109 7.44 -4.89 -2.01
N THR A 110 8.69 -5.25 -1.75
CA THR A 110 9.84 -4.39 -2.02
C THR A 110 10.76 -5.06 -3.01
N SER A 111 11.25 -4.31 -3.98
CA SER A 111 12.19 -4.77 -4.99
C SER A 111 13.37 -3.82 -5.07
N ARG A 112 14.56 -4.32 -4.69
CA ARG A 112 15.83 -3.62 -4.89
C ARG A 112 16.25 -3.78 -6.35
N GLN A 113 16.36 -2.67 -7.06
CA GLN A 113 16.78 -2.64 -8.47
C GLN A 113 18.30 -2.47 -8.58
N SER A 114 18.91 -1.72 -7.65
CA SER A 114 20.36 -1.59 -7.52
C SER A 114 20.74 -1.20 -6.08
N SER A 115 22.02 -0.96 -5.80
CA SER A 115 22.45 -0.37 -4.52
C SER A 115 21.92 1.05 -4.28
N TYR A 116 21.37 1.72 -5.29
CA TYR A 116 20.90 3.10 -5.20
C TYR A 116 19.44 3.26 -5.59
N ILE A 117 18.77 2.21 -6.09
CA ILE A 117 17.38 2.29 -6.54
C ILE A 117 16.59 1.15 -5.91
N SER A 118 15.48 1.49 -5.27
CA SER A 118 14.48 0.55 -4.78
C SER A 118 13.08 1.00 -5.18
N LYS A 119 12.17 0.05 -5.28
CA LYS A 119 10.74 0.31 -5.36
C LYS A 119 9.99 -0.51 -4.32
N THR A 120 8.97 0.06 -3.72
CA THR A 120 8.05 -0.63 -2.83
C THR A 120 6.63 -0.38 -3.30
N LYS A 121 5.85 -1.46 -3.46
CA LYS A 121 4.44 -1.42 -3.83
C LYS A 121 3.61 -1.91 -2.64
N GLY A 122 2.54 -1.19 -2.34
CA GLY A 122 1.53 -1.56 -1.37
C GLY A 122 0.16 -1.60 -2.04
N ASN A 123 -0.60 -2.66 -1.77
CA ASN A 123 -1.95 -2.85 -2.28
C ASN A 123 -2.93 -2.45 -1.18
N VAL A 124 -3.66 -1.35 -1.41
CA VAL A 124 -4.55 -0.75 -0.42
C VAL A 124 -5.99 -1.13 -0.74
N ALA A 125 -6.70 -1.63 0.27
CA ALA A 125 -8.16 -1.77 0.22
C ALA A 125 -8.82 -0.66 1.03
N TRP A 126 -10.01 -0.24 0.62
CA TRP A 126 -10.85 0.66 1.40
C TRP A 126 -12.29 0.20 1.40
N GLY A 127 -13.01 0.54 2.46
CA GLY A 127 -14.37 0.04 2.65
C GLY A 127 -15.07 0.67 3.84
N ASN A 128 -16.17 0.02 4.23
CA ASN A 128 -17.03 0.39 5.34
C ASN A 128 -17.52 -0.89 6.04
N THR A 129 -18.54 -0.78 6.89
CA THR A 129 -19.18 -1.90 7.58
C THR A 129 -19.79 -2.95 6.65
N GLN A 130 -20.06 -2.61 5.38
CA GLN A 130 -20.56 -3.55 4.37
C GLN A 130 -19.43 -4.32 3.66
N GLY A 131 -18.17 -3.98 3.94
CA GLY A 131 -16.99 -4.62 3.39
C GLY A 131 -16.20 -3.72 2.44
N VAL A 132 -15.39 -4.35 1.59
CA VAL A 132 -14.51 -3.67 0.63
C VAL A 132 -15.35 -2.94 -0.42
N SER A 133 -15.11 -1.64 -0.56
CA SER A 133 -15.75 -0.78 -1.57
C SER A 133 -14.84 -0.49 -2.77
N GLY A 134 -13.52 -0.61 -2.59
CA GLY A 134 -12.57 -0.49 -3.69
C GLY A 134 -11.13 -0.79 -3.26
N SER A 135 -10.23 -0.70 -4.23
CA SER A 135 -8.80 -0.94 -4.03
C SER A 135 -7.95 -0.13 -4.98
N PHE A 136 -6.72 0.14 -4.55
CA PHE A 136 -5.72 0.83 -5.34
C PHE A 136 -4.32 0.41 -4.92
N ASP A 137 -3.39 0.49 -5.84
CA ASP A 137 -1.97 0.30 -5.57
C ASP A 137 -1.27 1.64 -5.40
N ILE A 138 -0.29 1.66 -4.49
CA ILE A 138 0.64 2.77 -4.34
C ILE A 138 2.08 2.24 -4.42
N VAL A 139 2.88 2.90 -5.23
CA VAL A 139 4.29 2.56 -5.45
C VAL A 139 5.15 3.77 -5.09
N ILE A 140 6.12 3.56 -4.21
CA ILE A 140 7.19 4.51 -3.95
C ILE A 140 8.47 4.04 -4.64
N TYR A 141 9.06 4.92 -5.44
CA TYR A 141 10.40 4.77 -5.98
C TYR A 141 11.36 5.62 -5.16
N SER A 142 12.43 5.00 -4.69
CA SER A 142 13.52 5.69 -3.98
C SER A 142 14.80 5.54 -4.79
N ASN A 143 15.42 6.67 -5.11
CA ASN A 143 16.68 6.76 -5.84
C ASN A 143 17.69 7.60 -5.04
N LEU A 144 18.75 6.97 -4.56
CA LEU A 144 19.77 7.58 -3.73
C LEU A 144 20.79 8.29 -4.63
N ASN A 145 20.85 9.61 -4.50
CA ASN A 145 21.84 10.44 -5.17
C ASN A 145 22.86 10.94 -4.15
N GLY A 146 23.96 10.19 -4.00
CA GLY A 146 24.97 10.47 -2.98
C GLY A 146 24.38 10.34 -1.58
N ARG A 147 24.25 11.45 -0.86
CA ARG A 147 23.70 11.50 0.50
C ARG A 147 22.28 12.05 0.58
N SER A 148 21.52 11.98 -0.50
CA SER A 148 20.13 12.45 -0.52
C SER A 148 19.23 11.45 -1.23
N SER A 149 18.02 11.24 -0.70
CA SER A 149 17.00 10.42 -1.39
C SER A 149 16.17 11.23 -2.37
N ARG A 150 16.00 10.73 -3.59
CA ARG A 150 14.98 11.18 -4.56
C ARG A 150 13.80 10.22 -4.50
N GLY A 151 12.61 10.74 -4.26
CA GLY A 151 11.38 9.97 -4.21
C GLY A 151 10.48 10.23 -5.41
N GLN A 152 9.65 9.27 -5.78
CA GLN A 152 8.53 9.46 -6.70
C GLN A 152 7.39 8.52 -6.26
N VAL A 153 6.14 8.96 -6.38
CA VAL A 153 4.96 8.15 -6.09
C VAL A 153 4.21 7.85 -7.38
N LYS A 154 3.73 6.62 -7.52
CA LYS A 154 2.79 6.20 -8.55
C LYS A 154 1.60 5.53 -7.92
N ILE A 155 0.42 5.79 -8.43
CA ILE A 155 -0.84 5.27 -7.90
C ILE A 155 -1.62 4.64 -9.06
N PHE A 156 -2.25 3.51 -8.79
CA PHE A 156 -3.15 2.83 -9.72
C PHE A 156 -4.47 2.56 -9.04
N ARG A 157 -5.58 2.94 -9.68
CA ARG A 157 -6.90 2.51 -9.23
C ARG A 157 -7.21 1.16 -9.87
N ASP A 158 -7.46 0.16 -9.03
CA ASP A 158 -7.83 -1.18 -9.51
C ASP A 158 -9.34 -1.36 -9.52
N LEU A 159 -10.01 -1.00 -8.42
CA LEU A 159 -11.45 -1.19 -8.23
C LEU A 159 -12.09 -0.02 -7.48
N GLY A 160 -13.37 0.25 -7.79
CA GLY A 160 -14.19 1.21 -7.06
C GLY A 160 -14.20 2.60 -7.69
N ALA A 161 -14.56 3.62 -6.91
CA ALA A 161 -14.67 5.00 -7.38
C ALA A 161 -13.31 5.63 -7.73
N SER A 162 -13.32 6.71 -8.52
CA SER A 162 -12.14 7.58 -8.70
C SER A 162 -11.65 8.10 -7.36
N LEU A 163 -10.34 8.31 -7.24
CA LEU A 163 -9.69 8.68 -5.98
C LEU A 163 -9.14 10.10 -6.05
N LYS A 164 -9.28 10.85 -4.96
CA LYS A 164 -8.63 12.13 -4.75
C LYS A 164 -7.65 12.00 -3.58
N PHE A 165 -6.38 12.31 -3.77
CA PHE A 165 -5.40 12.38 -2.70
C PHE A 165 -5.13 13.82 -2.32
N THR A 166 -4.91 14.08 -1.04
CA THR A 166 -4.54 15.40 -0.51
C THR A 166 -3.36 15.27 0.44
N ASN A 167 -2.52 16.31 0.47
CA ASN A 167 -1.29 16.34 1.27
C ASN A 167 -0.40 15.11 1.03
N LEU A 168 -0.35 14.63 -0.22
CA LEU A 168 0.44 13.45 -0.56
C LEU A 168 1.92 13.82 -0.45
N ALA A 169 2.63 13.19 0.47
CA ALA A 169 4.01 13.52 0.78
C ALA A 169 4.91 12.29 0.81
N ILE A 170 6.19 12.51 0.54
CA ILE A 170 7.27 11.57 0.85
C ILE A 170 8.04 12.12 2.03
N GLU A 171 7.98 11.41 3.15
CA GLU A 171 8.71 11.71 4.37
C GLU A 171 9.93 10.81 4.48
N CYS A 172 11.10 11.41 4.46
CA CYS A 172 12.34 10.68 4.67
C CYS A 172 12.69 10.73 6.15
N VAL A 173 12.63 9.59 6.83
CA VAL A 173 12.82 9.51 8.29
C VAL A 173 14.09 8.74 8.64
N HIS A 174 14.69 9.10 9.78
CA HIS A 174 15.83 8.37 10.36
C HIS A 174 15.30 7.29 11.31
N ALA A 175 15.88 6.09 11.22
CA ALA A 175 15.57 4.99 12.11
C ALA A 175 16.09 5.29 13.53
N GLY A 176 15.19 5.74 14.41
CA GLY A 176 15.46 5.95 15.84
C GLY A 176 15.63 7.41 16.27
N ASN A 177 15.39 8.39 15.40
CA ASN A 177 15.26 9.80 15.80
C ASN A 177 14.39 10.62 14.80
N ALA A 178 14.03 11.84 15.20
CA ALA A 178 13.20 12.74 14.38
C ALA A 178 13.97 13.48 13.25
N PHE A 179 15.29 13.28 13.13
CA PHE A 179 16.14 14.00 12.18
C PHE A 179 16.18 13.28 10.82
N GLY A 180 15.10 13.41 10.06
CA GLY A 180 14.97 12.88 8.70
C GLY A 180 15.59 13.76 7.60
N CYS A 181 15.50 13.33 6.33
CA CYS A 181 15.80 14.21 5.18
C CYS A 181 14.64 15.12 4.75
N GLY A 182 13.65 15.30 5.64
CA GLY A 182 12.51 16.18 5.50
C GLY A 182 11.32 15.55 4.77
N SER A 183 10.19 16.24 4.81
CA SER A 183 8.97 15.92 4.06
C SER A 183 8.91 16.71 2.77
N LYS A 184 8.40 16.10 1.70
CA LYS A 184 8.23 16.73 0.39
C LYS A 184 6.88 16.37 -0.18
N PHE A 185 6.18 17.35 -0.73
CA PHE A 185 4.93 17.10 -1.42
C PHE A 185 5.18 16.37 -2.74
N ALA A 186 4.56 15.21 -2.89
CA ALA A 186 4.58 14.41 -4.11
C ALA A 186 3.47 14.84 -5.09
N ASP A 187 2.58 15.74 -4.71
CA ASP A 187 1.38 16.15 -5.47
C ASP A 187 1.62 17.27 -6.50
N LYS A 188 2.87 17.53 -6.91
CA LYS A 188 3.25 18.66 -7.79
C LYS A 188 2.94 20.04 -7.22
N GLU A 189 2.80 20.19 -5.90
CA GLU A 189 2.42 21.44 -5.22
C GLU A 189 0.96 21.86 -5.50
N ASP A 190 0.16 21.02 -6.15
CA ASP A 190 -1.25 21.27 -6.43
C ASP A 190 -2.14 21.01 -5.19
N GLY A 191 -1.60 20.37 -4.16
CA GLY A 191 -2.30 19.98 -2.92
C GLY A 191 -3.36 18.87 -3.12
N ILE A 192 -3.69 18.54 -4.36
CA ILE A 192 -4.75 17.61 -4.76
C ILE A 192 -4.29 16.79 -5.97
N VAL A 193 -4.37 15.47 -5.86
CA VAL A 193 -4.14 14.52 -6.97
C VAL A 193 -5.42 13.76 -7.26
N SER A 194 -5.90 13.80 -8.51
CA SER A 194 -7.05 12.99 -8.95
C SER A 194 -6.58 11.79 -9.77
N VAL A 195 -7.04 10.59 -9.40
CA VAL A 195 -6.66 9.32 -10.03
C VAL A 195 -7.92 8.60 -10.52
N SER A 196 -8.08 8.53 -11.86
CA SER A 196 -9.16 7.78 -12.51
C SER A 196 -8.70 6.41 -13.03
N SER A 197 -7.43 6.25 -13.36
CA SER A 197 -6.83 4.96 -13.73
C SER A 197 -5.44 4.84 -13.12
N SER A 198 -4.53 5.71 -13.50
CA SER A 198 -3.21 5.79 -12.92
C SER A 198 -2.73 7.22 -12.85
N TRP A 199 -1.77 7.46 -11.95
CA TRP A 199 -1.11 8.75 -11.82
C TRP A 199 0.35 8.54 -11.43
N LEU A 200 1.23 9.35 -12.00
CA LEU A 200 2.65 9.40 -11.68
C LEU A 200 3.02 10.81 -11.22
N GLY A 201 3.51 10.89 -9.99
CA GLY A 201 4.00 12.13 -9.40
C GLY A 201 5.33 12.59 -9.98
N PRO A 202 5.79 13.81 -9.63
CA PRO A 202 7.11 14.30 -9.97
C PRO A 202 8.18 13.58 -9.13
N VAL A 203 9.43 13.69 -9.56
CA VAL A 203 10.58 13.29 -8.74
C VAL A 203 10.89 14.41 -7.76
N VAL A 204 10.92 14.08 -6.46
CA VAL A 204 11.14 15.03 -5.37
C VAL A 204 12.46 14.75 -4.63
N GLN A 205 13.27 15.78 -4.44
CA GLN A 205 14.65 15.66 -3.94
C GLN A 205 14.76 15.90 -2.42
N GLY A 206 15.38 14.95 -1.73
CA GLY A 206 15.74 14.96 -0.31
C GLY A 206 16.74 16.02 0.06
N ASN A 207 16.61 16.54 1.27
CA ASN A 207 17.71 17.24 1.93
C ASN A 207 18.93 16.32 1.98
N LYS A 208 20.11 16.95 1.97
CA LYS A 208 21.36 16.22 2.13
C LYS A 208 21.48 15.70 3.56
N LEU A 209 21.67 14.39 3.69
CA LEU A 209 21.90 13.72 4.95
C LEU A 209 23.33 13.97 5.41
N THR A 210 23.47 14.57 6.59
CA THR A 210 24.78 14.84 7.21
C THR A 210 25.17 13.76 8.20
N GLN A 211 24.19 13.09 8.80
CA GLN A 211 24.40 12.08 9.83
C GLN A 211 24.52 10.67 9.23
N GLN A 212 25.34 9.83 9.86
CA GLN A 212 25.31 8.40 9.64
C GLN A 212 24.00 7.84 10.19
N GLY A 213 23.43 6.84 9.52
CA GLY A 213 22.22 6.21 10.00
C GLY A 213 21.58 5.27 9.00
N THR A 214 20.46 4.71 9.41
CA THR A 214 19.52 4.02 8.53
C THR A 214 18.31 4.92 8.37
N TYR A 215 17.80 5.02 7.15
CA TYR A 215 16.71 5.90 6.80
C TYR A 215 15.74 5.14 5.89
N ASN A 216 14.51 5.61 5.80
CA ASN A 216 13.57 5.16 4.79
C ASN A 216 12.67 6.31 4.36
N ASP A 217 12.22 6.26 3.11
CA ASP A 217 11.17 7.14 2.63
C ASP A 217 9.81 6.51 2.95
N LYS A 218 8.85 7.34 3.36
CA LYS A 218 7.48 6.95 3.69
C LYS A 218 6.51 7.76 2.87
N VAL A 219 5.49 7.13 2.30
CA VAL A 219 4.38 7.86 1.68
C VAL A 219 3.30 8.09 2.71
N THR A 220 2.87 9.34 2.85
CA THR A 220 1.79 9.76 3.74
C THR A 220 0.80 10.65 2.99
N GLY A 221 -0.39 10.84 3.54
CA GLY A 221 -1.41 11.73 2.98
C GLY A 221 -2.81 11.33 3.41
N ARG A 222 -3.80 11.78 2.64
CA ARG A 222 -5.20 11.38 2.79
C ARG A 222 -5.78 10.99 1.43
N VAL A 223 -6.77 10.11 1.43
CA VAL A 223 -7.48 9.66 0.23
C VAL A 223 -8.98 9.89 0.37
N THR A 224 -9.64 10.30 -0.71
CA THR A 224 -11.07 10.56 -0.75
C THR A 224 -11.63 9.93 -2.02
N PRO A 225 -12.24 8.73 -1.92
CA PRO A 225 -12.99 8.16 -3.03
C PRO A 225 -14.21 9.03 -3.36
N THR A 226 -14.56 9.17 -4.64
CA THR A 226 -15.76 9.94 -5.03
C THR A 226 -17.01 9.35 -4.38
N GLY A 227 -17.75 10.20 -3.64
CA GLY A 227 -18.96 9.79 -2.94
C GLY A 227 -18.73 9.13 -1.57
N ALA A 228 -17.49 9.10 -1.08
CA ALA A 228 -17.11 8.62 0.24
C ALA A 228 -16.45 9.75 1.06
N PRO A 229 -16.41 9.64 2.40
CA PRO A 229 -15.67 10.59 3.24
C PRO A 229 -14.15 10.49 3.01
N VAL A 230 -13.41 11.43 3.61
CA VAL A 230 -11.95 11.42 3.61
C VAL A 230 -11.46 10.29 4.51
N LEU A 231 -10.46 9.55 4.04
CA LEU A 231 -9.84 8.43 4.73
C LEU A 231 -8.36 8.73 4.97
N PRO A 232 -7.78 8.22 6.07
CA PRO A 232 -6.33 8.24 6.24
C PRO A 232 -5.69 7.41 5.12
N LEU A 233 -4.55 7.85 4.59
CA LEU A 233 -3.75 7.00 3.70
C LEU A 233 -2.79 6.18 4.57
N PRO A 234 -2.90 4.84 4.60
CA PRO A 234 -1.96 4.03 5.36
C PRO A 234 -0.53 4.29 4.89
N THR A 235 0.39 4.42 5.86
CA THR A 235 1.78 4.77 5.55
C THR A 235 2.47 3.62 4.81
N LEU A 236 2.88 3.87 3.56
CA LEU A 236 3.75 2.93 2.82
C LEU A 236 5.21 3.29 3.06
N SER A 237 5.94 2.40 3.74
CA SER A 237 7.39 2.56 3.92
C SER A 237 8.17 1.92 2.77
N GLY A 238 9.08 2.67 2.16
CA GLY A 238 10.08 2.17 1.22
C GLY A 238 11.17 1.34 1.91
N LEU A 239 12.06 0.75 1.10
CA LEU A 239 13.21 0.00 1.60
C LEU A 239 14.11 0.90 2.47
N ALA A 240 14.58 0.37 3.59
CA ALA A 240 15.55 1.06 4.41
C ALA A 240 16.91 1.14 3.70
N PHE A 241 17.53 2.31 3.70
CA PHE A 241 18.88 2.54 3.19
C PHE A 241 19.83 3.01 4.28
N LYS A 242 21.12 2.70 4.11
CA LYS A 242 22.17 3.09 5.04
C LYS A 242 22.99 4.21 4.47
N CYS A 243 23.24 5.24 5.27
CA CYS A 243 24.20 6.29 4.96
C CYS A 243 25.40 6.14 5.91
N PRO A 244 26.61 5.87 5.41
CA PRO A 244 27.80 5.74 6.25
C PRO A 244 28.23 7.10 6.83
N SER A 245 29.22 7.12 7.73
CA SER A 245 29.87 8.36 8.17
C SER A 245 30.63 9.05 7.03
N GLY A 246 30.82 10.37 7.15
CA GLY A 246 31.64 11.15 6.22
C GLY A 246 30.99 11.38 4.85
N THR A 247 31.77 11.30 3.78
CA THR A 247 31.34 11.61 2.41
C THR A 247 30.78 10.40 1.64
N GLY A 248 30.70 9.23 2.27
CA GLY A 248 30.22 8.02 1.61
C GLY A 248 28.77 8.13 1.14
N ASN A 249 28.46 7.50 0.02
CA ASN A 249 27.13 7.47 -0.56
C ASN A 249 26.19 6.60 0.28
N CYS A 250 24.91 6.97 0.33
CA CYS A 250 23.88 6.11 0.87
C CYS A 250 23.59 4.96 -0.08
N THR A 251 23.31 3.77 0.46
CA THR A 251 22.97 2.58 -0.34
C THR A 251 21.89 1.75 0.31
N PHE A 252 21.09 1.09 -0.53
CA PHE A 252 20.25 -0.03 -0.11
C PHE A 252 21.12 -1.27 0.16
N PRO A 253 20.87 -2.01 1.25
CA PRO A 253 21.60 -3.22 1.60
C PRO A 253 21.33 -4.36 0.61
#